data_AF-A0A6P8SKJ1-F1
#
_entry.id   AF-A0A6P8SKJ1-F1
#
_cell.length_a   1.000
_cell.length_b   1.000
_cell.length_c   1.000
_cell.angle_alpha   90.00
_cell.angle_beta   90.00
_cell.angle_gamma   90.00
#
_symmetry.space_group_name_H-M   'P 1'
#
loop_
_entity.id
_entity.type
_entity.pdbx_description
1 polymer ?
#
loop_
_entity_poly.entity_id
_entity_poly.type
_entity_poly.pdbx_seq_one_letter_code
_entity_poly.pdbx_strand_id
1 'polypeptide(L)'
;MMEEISIDQRSRGSGERMSDGDKNPASTPTAVLDVQGDNRWMSLIWRELFSPLHALSFGIGGDATHHVLWRLENGELDHIKPKIIVLWIGTNNHGHTAEQIASGIEAIIQLINRRQPQAQVVVLGLLPRGKDPNPLRERNKKVNEILSSSLPLLSRAQFLDVDPGFVHSDGTISHHDMYDYLHLTRHGYSRVCKPIHELLLHLLEDSTLHTPNAAS
;
A
#
# COMPACT_ATOMS: atom_id res chain seq x y z
N MET A 1 -5.78 1.89 9.13
CA MET A 1 -6.07 2.00 7.68
C MET A 1 -5.58 0.71 7.02
N MET A 2 -6.07 0.33 5.84
CA MET A 2 -5.49 -0.81 5.11
C MET A 2 -4.18 -0.29 4.48
N GLU A 3 -3.06 -0.61 5.11
CA GLU A 3 -1.80 0.12 4.91
C GLU A 3 -0.81 -0.58 3.96
N GLU A 4 -1.18 -1.73 3.37
CA GLU A 4 -0.33 -2.43 2.40
C GLU A 4 -1.10 -3.41 1.50
N ILE A 5 -0.84 -3.34 0.19
CA ILE A 5 -1.36 -4.29 -0.82
C ILE A 5 -0.16 -4.83 -1.59
N SER A 6 0.11 -6.14 -1.48
CA SER A 6 1.19 -6.81 -2.21
C SER A 6 0.58 -7.73 -3.26
N ILE A 7 0.92 -7.59 -4.54
CA ILE A 7 0.25 -8.32 -5.62
C ILE A 7 1.16 -9.44 -6.16
N ASP A 8 0.74 -10.70 -5.98
CA ASP A 8 1.50 -11.90 -6.35
C ASP A 8 0.76 -12.74 -7.41
N GLN A 9 1.33 -12.84 -8.61
CA GLN A 9 0.93 -13.84 -9.60
C GLN A 9 1.82 -15.09 -9.41
N ARG A 10 1.36 -16.09 -8.63
CA ARG A 10 2.15 -17.33 -8.42
C ARG A 10 2.46 -18.03 -9.74
N SER A 11 3.73 -18.44 -9.92
CA SER A 11 4.01 -19.78 -10.43
C SER A 11 4.20 -20.71 -9.23
N ARG A 12 3.49 -21.85 -9.22
CA ARG A 12 3.55 -22.83 -8.13
C ARG A 12 4.92 -23.51 -8.13
N GLY A 13 5.74 -23.22 -7.13
CA GLY A 13 6.89 -24.05 -6.75
C GLY A 13 6.50 -25.00 -5.62
N SER A 14 6.71 -26.30 -5.81
CA SER A 14 6.36 -27.38 -4.89
C SER A 14 7.23 -27.39 -3.63
N GLY A 15 6.56 -27.27 -2.48
CA GLY A 15 6.77 -28.01 -1.23
C GLY A 15 8.17 -28.16 -0.64
N GLU A 16 8.42 -27.48 0.47
CA GLU A 16 9.13 -28.04 1.63
C GLU A 16 8.55 -27.43 2.92
N ARG A 17 8.21 -28.29 3.88
CA ARG A 17 7.52 -27.93 5.13
C ARG A 17 8.57 -27.84 6.24
N MET A 18 8.93 -26.63 6.67
CA MET A 18 9.82 -26.40 7.83
C MET A 18 9.03 -26.05 9.12
N SER A 19 9.62 -26.45 10.25
CA SER A 19 9.07 -26.47 11.61
C SER A 19 8.50 -25.14 12.12
N ASP A 20 7.40 -25.23 12.87
CA ASP A 20 6.54 -24.14 13.40
C ASP A 20 7.18 -23.19 14.45
N GLY A 21 8.50 -23.20 14.62
CA GLY A 21 9.16 -22.61 15.80
C GLY A 21 9.33 -21.09 15.85
N ASP A 22 9.42 -20.37 14.71
CA ASP A 22 9.89 -18.97 14.69
C ASP A 22 9.16 -18.07 13.65
N LYS A 23 7.92 -18.40 13.27
CA LYS A 23 7.19 -17.59 12.28
C LYS A 23 6.62 -16.34 12.94
N ASN A 24 7.03 -15.17 12.45
CA ASN A 24 6.39 -13.90 12.78
C ASN A 24 4.90 -13.96 12.35
N PRO A 25 3.92 -13.88 13.28
CA PRO A 25 2.52 -13.97 12.90
C PRO A 25 2.08 -12.83 11.97
N ALA A 26 2.75 -11.67 12.02
CA ALA A 26 2.52 -10.58 11.09
C ALA A 26 2.99 -10.91 9.66
N SER A 27 3.95 -11.85 9.51
CA SER A 27 4.45 -12.25 8.19
C SER A 27 3.56 -13.18 7.41
N THR A 28 2.43 -13.59 7.99
CA THR A 28 1.44 -14.40 7.28
C THR A 28 0.47 -13.48 6.53
N PRO A 29 0.52 -13.43 5.19
CA PRO A 29 -0.43 -12.63 4.43
C PRO A 29 -1.84 -13.10 4.71
N THR A 30 -2.74 -12.15 4.96
CA THR A 30 -4.14 -12.45 5.15
C THR A 30 -4.89 -12.14 3.86
N ALA A 31 -5.62 -13.12 3.33
CA ALA A 31 -6.63 -12.83 2.32
C ALA A 31 -7.66 -11.88 2.96
N VAL A 32 -8.01 -10.79 2.28
CA VAL A 32 -9.05 -9.87 2.78
C VAL A 32 -10.40 -10.60 2.69
N LEU A 33 -10.73 -11.36 3.74
CA LEU A 33 -11.97 -12.11 3.87
C LEU A 33 -13.07 -11.21 4.45
N ASP A 34 -14.30 -11.47 4.07
CA ASP A 34 -15.47 -10.94 4.76
C ASP A 34 -15.68 -11.70 6.08
N VAL A 35 -14.79 -11.47 7.06
CA VAL A 35 -14.73 -12.22 8.34
C VAL A 35 -16.04 -12.14 9.12
N GLN A 36 -16.87 -11.12 8.88
CA GLN A 36 -18.12 -10.92 9.62
C GLN A 36 -19.36 -11.38 8.85
N GLY A 37 -19.25 -11.73 7.57
CA GLY A 37 -20.38 -12.13 6.73
C GLY A 37 -21.48 -11.06 6.62
N ASP A 38 -21.16 -9.80 6.96
CA ASP A 38 -22.04 -8.63 6.93
C ASP A 38 -21.92 -7.85 5.62
N ASN A 39 -21.19 -8.40 4.62
CA ASN A 39 -20.84 -7.71 3.38
C ASN A 39 -20.08 -6.40 3.65
N ARG A 40 -19.05 -6.42 4.52
CA ARG A 40 -18.18 -5.23 4.69
C ARG A 40 -17.71 -4.78 3.32
N TRP A 41 -18.09 -3.55 2.98
CA TRP A 41 -17.91 -2.99 1.65
C TRP A 41 -16.44 -2.94 1.21
N MET A 42 -15.50 -2.89 2.16
CA MET A 42 -14.07 -2.96 1.86
C MET A 42 -13.67 -4.34 1.32
N SER A 43 -14.28 -5.42 1.82
CA SER A 43 -14.12 -6.76 1.28
C SER A 43 -14.73 -6.89 -0.12
N LEU A 44 -15.84 -6.19 -0.40
CA LEU A 44 -16.44 -6.17 -1.75
C LEU A 44 -15.56 -5.45 -2.77
N ILE A 45 -15.12 -4.22 -2.47
CA ILE A 45 -14.22 -3.46 -3.36
C ILE A 45 -12.93 -4.25 -3.59
N TRP A 46 -12.38 -4.86 -2.53
CA TRP A 46 -11.20 -5.72 -2.65
C TRP A 46 -11.43 -6.91 -3.56
N ARG A 47 -12.53 -7.65 -3.33
CA ARG A 47 -12.87 -8.85 -4.09
C ARG A 47 -13.10 -8.55 -5.56
N GLU A 48 -13.66 -7.38 -5.87
CA GLU A 48 -13.93 -6.95 -7.24
C GLU A 48 -12.67 -6.48 -7.97
N LEU A 49 -11.82 -5.67 -7.30
CA LEU A 49 -10.70 -5.01 -7.97
C LEU A 49 -9.36 -5.71 -7.78
N PHE A 50 -9.04 -6.19 -6.57
CA PHE A 50 -7.68 -6.64 -6.23
C PHE A 50 -7.54 -8.16 -6.13
N SER A 51 -8.60 -8.88 -5.74
CA SER A 51 -8.57 -10.35 -5.74
C SER A 51 -8.26 -10.96 -7.11
N PRO A 52 -8.80 -10.47 -8.25
CA PRO A 52 -8.47 -11.00 -9.58
C PRO A 52 -6.99 -10.80 -9.95
N LEU A 53 -6.32 -9.83 -9.33
CA LEU A 53 -4.89 -9.58 -9.51
C LEU A 53 -4.01 -10.54 -8.71
N HIS A 54 -4.62 -11.42 -7.91
CA HIS A 54 -3.97 -12.30 -6.93
C HIS A 54 -3.23 -11.51 -5.83
N ALA A 55 -3.88 -10.45 -5.35
CA ALA A 55 -3.35 -9.61 -4.29
C ALA A 55 -3.46 -10.25 -2.89
N LEU A 56 -2.44 -9.98 -2.08
CA LEU A 56 -2.34 -10.21 -0.65
C LEU A 56 -2.34 -8.85 0.07
N SER A 57 -2.86 -8.79 1.30
CA SER A 57 -2.74 -7.60 2.14
C SER A 57 -1.96 -7.92 3.41
N PHE A 58 -1.01 -7.04 3.73
CA PHE A 58 -0.20 -7.05 4.94
C PHE A 58 -0.51 -5.83 5.83
N GLY A 59 -1.62 -5.15 5.58
CA GLY A 59 -1.97 -3.93 6.32
C GLY A 59 -2.31 -4.22 7.79
N ILE A 60 -1.59 -3.60 8.71
CA ILE A 60 -1.89 -3.60 10.15
C ILE A 60 -2.30 -2.19 10.56
N GLY A 61 -3.50 -2.08 11.14
CA GLY A 61 -4.02 -0.78 11.56
C GLY A 61 -3.18 -0.15 12.67
N GLY A 62 -2.70 1.07 12.44
CA GLY A 62 -1.93 1.83 13.42
C GLY A 62 -0.42 1.74 13.22
N ASP A 63 0.04 0.99 12.22
CA ASP A 63 1.44 0.92 11.88
C ASP A 63 2.00 2.30 11.48
N ALA A 64 3.29 2.45 11.76
CA ALA A 64 4.10 3.58 11.37
C ALA A 64 5.27 3.02 10.54
N THR A 65 6.02 3.87 9.84
CA THR A 65 7.11 3.41 8.95
C THR A 65 8.08 2.42 9.59
N HIS A 66 8.47 2.62 10.86
CA HIS A 66 9.38 1.71 11.56
C HIS A 66 8.76 0.35 11.88
N HIS A 67 7.45 0.28 12.11
CA HIS A 67 6.74 -1.00 12.29
C HIS A 67 6.77 -1.81 10.99
N VAL A 68 6.40 -1.19 9.86
CA VAL A 68 6.45 -1.84 8.54
C VAL A 68 7.86 -2.29 8.20
N LEU A 69 8.87 -1.42 8.42
CA LEU A 69 10.25 -1.77 8.17
C LEU A 69 10.66 -3.03 8.93
N TRP A 70 10.33 -3.11 10.23
CA TRP A 70 10.59 -4.30 11.03
C TRP A 70 9.87 -5.52 10.46
N ARG A 71 8.60 -5.44 10.09
CA ARG A 71 7.86 -6.60 9.58
C ARG A 71 8.44 -7.16 8.28
N LEU A 72 8.84 -6.27 7.35
CA LEU A 72 9.49 -6.64 6.09
C LEU A 72 10.86 -7.29 6.31
N GLU A 73 11.63 -6.82 7.31
CA GLU A 73 12.90 -7.45 7.69
C GLU A 73 12.71 -8.82 8.36
N ASN A 74 11.57 -9.03 9.01
CA ASN A 74 11.23 -10.21 9.81
C ASN A 74 10.21 -11.11 9.09
N GLY A 75 10.38 -11.27 7.79
CA GLY A 75 9.86 -12.41 7.03
C GLY A 75 8.63 -12.17 6.16
N GLU A 76 8.07 -10.96 6.12
CA GLU A 76 6.91 -10.68 5.23
C GLU A 76 7.22 -10.79 3.75
N LEU A 77 8.47 -10.52 3.37
CA LEU A 77 8.93 -10.64 1.99
C LEU A 77 9.54 -12.02 1.70
N ASP A 78 9.53 -12.94 2.65
CA ASP A 78 10.10 -14.27 2.44
C ASP A 78 9.13 -15.15 1.64
N HIS A 79 9.68 -15.99 0.77
CA HIS A 79 8.94 -16.98 -0.03
C HIS A 79 7.89 -16.45 -1.01
N ILE A 80 7.78 -15.12 -1.18
CA ILE A 80 6.96 -14.47 -2.20
C ILE A 80 7.83 -13.78 -3.25
N LYS A 81 7.30 -13.60 -4.46
CA LYS A 81 7.96 -12.86 -5.56
C LYS A 81 6.96 -11.94 -6.27
N PRO A 82 6.42 -10.91 -5.59
CA PRO A 82 5.44 -10.02 -6.17
C PRO A 82 6.02 -9.27 -7.37
N LYS A 83 5.16 -8.98 -8.36
CA LYS A 83 5.49 -8.09 -9.48
C LYS A 83 5.39 -6.64 -9.06
N ILE A 84 4.43 -6.33 -8.18
CA ILE A 84 4.14 -4.99 -7.71
C ILE A 84 3.90 -5.04 -6.20
N ILE A 85 4.51 -4.10 -5.48
CA ILE A 85 4.27 -3.86 -4.05
C ILE A 85 3.70 -2.45 -3.92
N VAL A 86 2.53 -2.33 -3.28
CA VAL A 86 1.87 -1.05 -3.00
C VAL A 86 2.04 -0.70 -1.53
N LEU A 87 2.70 0.43 -1.28
CA LEU A 87 2.99 0.94 0.05
C LEU A 87 2.09 2.15 0.35
N TRP A 88 1.36 2.09 1.48
CA TRP A 88 0.53 3.21 1.95
C TRP A 88 0.68 3.41 3.46
N ILE A 89 1.78 4.05 3.85
CA ILE A 89 2.17 4.20 5.26
C ILE A 89 2.64 5.62 5.54
N GLY A 90 2.44 6.10 6.77
CA GLY A 90 3.03 7.37 7.25
C GLY A 90 2.09 8.23 8.09
N THR A 91 0.77 8.09 7.92
CA THR A 91 -0.20 8.95 8.63
C THR A 91 -0.15 8.76 10.16
N ASN A 92 0.20 7.57 10.65
CA ASN A 92 0.32 7.25 12.08
C ASN A 92 1.71 7.52 12.67
N ASN A 93 2.66 8.07 11.91
CA ASN A 93 3.97 8.46 12.43
C ASN A 93 3.89 9.70 13.33
N HIS A 94 3.12 9.64 14.42
CA HIS A 94 2.99 10.71 15.39
C HIS A 94 4.37 11.09 15.96
N GLY A 95 4.56 12.38 16.25
CA GLY A 95 5.83 12.91 16.75
C GLY A 95 6.95 13.07 15.71
N HIS A 96 6.77 12.59 14.47
CA HIS A 96 7.77 12.73 13.41
C HIS A 96 7.47 13.88 12.46
N THR A 97 8.52 14.54 11.95
CA THR A 97 8.43 15.56 10.89
C THR A 97 8.12 14.93 9.53
N ALA A 98 7.73 15.75 8.56
CA ALA A 98 7.46 15.25 7.20
C ALA A 98 8.70 14.60 6.58
N GLU A 99 9.88 15.17 6.79
CA GLU A 99 11.17 14.67 6.29
C GLU A 99 11.50 13.31 6.91
N GLN A 100 11.31 13.16 8.22
CA GLN A 100 11.54 11.87 8.90
C GLN A 100 10.60 10.78 8.37
N ILE A 101 9.34 11.13 8.08
CA ILE A 101 8.37 10.19 7.52
C ILE A 101 8.76 9.79 6.10
N ALA A 102 9.11 10.77 5.26
CA ALA A 102 9.57 10.52 3.90
C ALA A 102 10.83 9.64 3.89
N SER A 103 11.84 9.95 4.72
CA SER A 103 13.03 9.11 4.85
C SER A 103 12.71 7.70 5.36
N GLY A 104 11.73 7.55 6.26
CA GLY A 104 11.26 6.23 6.70
C GLY A 104 10.62 5.43 5.56
N ILE A 105 9.84 6.08 4.69
CA ILE A 105 9.25 5.47 3.49
C ILE A 105 10.35 5.10 2.49
N GLU A 106 11.32 5.98 2.24
CA GLU A 106 12.46 5.69 1.37
C GLU A 106 13.30 4.51 1.89
N ALA A 107 13.50 4.39 3.20
CA ALA A 107 14.18 3.25 3.80
C ALA A 107 13.43 1.92 3.55
N ILE A 108 12.09 1.93 3.63
CA ILE A 108 11.24 0.79 3.27
C ILE A 108 11.43 0.42 1.79
N ILE A 109 11.39 1.41 0.89
CA ILE A 109 11.57 1.18 -0.56
C ILE A 109 12.95 0.58 -0.84
N GLN A 110 14.00 1.10 -0.21
CA GLN A 110 15.34 0.55 -0.35
C GLN A 110 15.42 -0.90 0.13
N LEU A 111 14.75 -1.24 1.24
CA LEU A 111 14.67 -2.63 1.72
C LEU A 111 13.92 -3.52 0.71
N ILE A 112 12.78 -3.06 0.21
CA ILE A 112 12.00 -3.77 -0.81
C ILE A 112 12.84 -4.01 -2.05
N ASN A 113 13.51 -2.99 -2.58
CA ASN A 113 14.35 -3.11 -3.77
C ASN A 113 15.52 -4.09 -3.57
N ARG A 114 16.07 -4.21 -2.35
CA ARG A 114 17.10 -5.20 -2.03
C ARG A 114 16.55 -6.62 -1.96
N ARG A 115 15.38 -6.81 -1.33
CA ARG A 115 14.79 -8.14 -1.07
C ARG A 115 13.99 -8.67 -2.27
N GLN A 116 13.40 -7.78 -3.05
CA GLN A 116 12.49 -8.05 -4.16
C GLN A 116 12.89 -7.19 -5.39
N PRO A 117 14.10 -7.37 -5.96
CA PRO A 117 14.63 -6.51 -7.02
C PRO A 117 13.80 -6.55 -8.32
N GLN A 118 12.95 -7.56 -8.50
CA GLN A 118 12.02 -7.65 -9.62
C GLN A 118 10.74 -6.83 -9.42
N ALA A 119 10.38 -6.45 -8.19
CA ALA A 119 9.13 -5.75 -7.93
C ALA A 119 9.19 -4.29 -8.42
N GLN A 120 8.04 -3.77 -8.86
CA GLN A 120 7.78 -2.34 -8.95
C GLN A 120 7.15 -1.89 -7.63
N VAL A 121 7.56 -0.73 -7.12
CA VAL A 121 7.02 -0.16 -5.89
C VAL A 121 6.12 1.03 -6.22
N VAL A 122 4.87 0.96 -5.79
CA VAL A 122 3.91 2.07 -5.90
C VAL A 122 3.67 2.64 -4.51
N VAL A 123 4.00 3.90 -4.30
CA VAL A 123 3.77 4.58 -3.02
C VAL A 123 2.57 5.49 -3.15
N LEU A 124 1.56 5.25 -2.33
CA LEU A 124 0.34 6.04 -2.33
C LEU A 124 0.49 7.30 -1.46
N GLY A 125 -0.01 8.42 -1.95
CA GLY A 125 -0.05 9.68 -1.20
C GLY A 125 -0.80 9.57 0.12
N LEU A 126 -0.27 10.22 1.16
CA LEU A 126 -0.94 10.38 2.42
C LEU A 126 -2.17 11.28 2.24
N LEU A 127 -3.34 10.76 2.62
CA LEU A 127 -4.59 11.50 2.55
C LEU A 127 -4.67 12.61 3.61
N PRO A 128 -5.48 13.66 3.37
CA PRO A 128 -5.82 14.62 4.39
C PRO A 128 -6.64 13.95 5.52
N ARG A 129 -6.59 14.53 6.72
CA ARG A 129 -7.31 14.03 7.91
C ARG A 129 -7.79 15.16 8.80
N GLY A 130 -8.67 14.85 9.74
CA GLY A 130 -9.38 15.81 10.60
C GLY A 130 -10.48 16.53 9.84
N LYS A 131 -11.54 16.98 10.52
CA LYS A 131 -12.69 17.65 9.87
C LYS A 131 -12.30 18.98 9.24
N ASP A 132 -11.54 19.79 9.96
CA ASP A 132 -11.17 21.16 9.62
C ASP A 132 -9.65 21.28 9.33
N PRO A 133 -9.16 22.39 8.76
CA PRO A 133 -7.73 22.62 8.55
C PRO A 133 -6.91 22.42 9.84
N ASN A 134 -5.82 21.66 9.75
CA ASN A 134 -5.00 21.31 10.91
C ASN A 134 -3.55 20.95 10.51
N PRO A 135 -2.60 20.99 11.46
CA PRO A 135 -1.18 20.74 11.16
C PRO A 135 -0.86 19.37 10.54
N LEU A 136 -1.69 18.34 10.78
CA LEU A 136 -1.45 17.01 10.21
C LEU A 136 -1.76 16.97 8.71
N ARG A 137 -2.68 17.81 8.21
CA ARG A 137 -2.90 17.96 6.76
C ARG A 137 -1.68 18.57 6.08
N GLU A 138 -1.13 19.64 6.64
CA GLU A 138 0.09 20.28 6.12
C GLU A 138 1.27 19.32 6.15
N ARG A 139 1.42 18.54 7.23
CA ARG A 139 2.46 17.52 7.32
C ARG A 139 2.30 16.44 6.25
N ASN A 140 1.10 15.88 6.08
CA ASN A 140 0.86 14.83 5.09
C ASN A 140 1.07 15.35 3.67
N LYS A 141 0.62 16.58 3.37
CA LYS A 141 0.91 17.26 2.10
C LYS A 141 2.41 17.41 1.88
N LYS A 142 3.15 17.82 2.90
CA LYS A 142 4.61 17.98 2.80
C LYS A 142 5.33 16.65 2.54
N VAL A 143 4.88 15.55 3.16
CA VAL A 143 5.39 14.21 2.86
C VAL A 143 5.15 13.87 1.39
N ASN A 144 3.93 14.11 0.88
CA ASN A 144 3.60 13.84 -0.52
C ASN A 144 4.48 14.64 -1.50
N GLU A 145 4.74 15.93 -1.22
CA GLU A 145 5.63 16.77 -2.04
C GLU A 145 7.06 16.24 -2.09
N ILE A 146 7.59 15.75 -0.96
CA ILE A 146 8.93 15.16 -0.89
C ILE A 146 8.96 13.88 -1.73
N LEU A 147 8.01 12.97 -1.50
CA LEU A 147 7.96 11.67 -2.20
C LEU A 147 7.71 11.83 -3.70
N SER A 148 6.81 12.72 -4.13
CA SER A 148 6.57 12.96 -5.55
C SER A 148 7.82 13.45 -6.28
N SER A 149 8.72 14.12 -5.57
CA SER A 149 9.98 14.64 -6.11
C SER A 149 11.12 13.63 -6.02
N SER A 150 11.21 12.84 -4.95
CA SER A 150 12.33 11.91 -4.73
C SER A 150 12.14 10.54 -5.36
N LEU A 151 10.92 10.00 -5.40
CA LEU A 151 10.67 8.63 -5.88
C LEU A 151 11.01 8.40 -7.36
N PRO A 152 10.80 9.35 -8.29
CA PRO A 152 11.25 9.17 -9.68
C PRO A 152 12.76 8.99 -9.84
N LEU A 153 13.56 9.38 -8.83
CA LEU A 153 15.02 9.19 -8.81
C LEU A 153 15.42 7.81 -8.26
N LEU A 154 14.50 7.09 -7.63
CA LEU A 154 14.72 5.74 -7.11
C LEU A 154 14.34 4.71 -8.18
N SER A 155 15.18 3.69 -8.33
CA SER A 155 14.91 2.61 -9.27
C SER A 155 13.61 1.88 -8.92
N ARG A 156 12.74 1.68 -9.93
CA ARG A 156 11.49 0.90 -9.86
C ARG A 156 10.50 1.37 -8.78
N ALA A 157 10.50 2.66 -8.43
CA ALA A 157 9.55 3.24 -7.51
C ALA A 157 8.80 4.41 -8.16
N GLN A 158 7.50 4.53 -7.88
CA GLN A 158 6.71 5.67 -8.33
C GLN A 158 5.70 6.10 -7.28
N PHE A 159 5.42 7.41 -7.28
CA PHE A 159 4.41 8.02 -6.42
C PHE A 159 3.06 8.05 -7.16
N LEU A 160 1.98 7.71 -6.46
CA LEU A 160 0.61 7.90 -6.94
C LEU A 160 -0.16 8.76 -5.95
N ASP A 161 -0.58 9.94 -6.40
CA ASP A 161 -1.59 10.72 -5.67
C ASP A 161 -2.96 10.07 -5.86
N VAL A 162 -3.62 9.78 -4.75
CA VAL A 162 -4.93 9.11 -4.73
C VAL A 162 -6.01 9.97 -4.09
N ASP A 163 -5.72 11.23 -3.72
CA ASP A 163 -6.72 12.15 -3.20
C ASP A 163 -7.62 12.65 -4.35
N PRO A 164 -8.91 12.27 -4.39
CA PRO A 164 -9.83 12.73 -5.42
C PRO A 164 -10.40 14.14 -5.14
N GLY A 165 -9.84 14.85 -4.15
CA GLY A 165 -10.36 16.13 -3.63
C GLY A 165 -11.28 15.92 -2.44
N PHE A 166 -10.78 15.30 -1.36
CA PHE A 166 -11.54 15.11 -0.11
C PHE A 166 -11.74 16.39 0.70
N VAL A 167 -10.84 17.37 0.55
CA VAL A 167 -11.00 18.68 1.17
C VAL A 167 -11.85 19.56 0.26
N HIS A 168 -13.04 19.96 0.73
CA HIS A 168 -13.94 20.83 0.00
C HIS A 168 -13.45 22.29 -0.02
N SER A 169 -14.10 23.13 -0.82
CA SER A 169 -13.76 24.56 -0.94
C SER A 169 -13.89 25.35 0.36
N ASP A 170 -14.71 24.87 1.31
CA ASP A 170 -14.84 25.44 2.66
C ASP A 170 -13.76 24.95 3.65
N GLY A 171 -12.83 24.11 3.18
CA GLY A 171 -11.75 23.52 3.96
C GLY A 171 -12.16 22.30 4.78
N THR A 172 -13.40 21.83 4.69
CA THR A 172 -13.88 20.67 5.46
C THR A 172 -13.71 19.34 4.72
N ILE A 173 -13.66 18.25 5.48
CA ILE A 173 -13.81 16.87 4.95
C ILE A 173 -15.18 16.34 5.37
N SER A 174 -15.93 15.81 4.40
CA SER A 174 -17.22 15.19 4.66
C SER A 174 -17.09 13.86 5.40
N HIS A 175 -17.95 13.64 6.40
CA HIS A 175 -18.07 12.34 7.07
C HIS A 175 -18.61 11.23 6.14
N HIS A 176 -19.20 11.61 5.00
CA HIS A 176 -19.57 10.66 3.96
C HIS A 176 -18.37 10.11 3.19
N ASP A 177 -17.25 10.83 3.16
CA ASP A 177 -15.98 10.35 2.58
C ASP A 177 -15.11 9.68 3.63
N MET A 178 -15.02 10.26 4.84
CA MET A 178 -14.26 9.72 5.98
C MET A 178 -15.10 9.77 7.27
N TYR A 179 -15.62 8.63 7.75
CA TYR A 179 -16.65 8.61 8.81
C TYR A 179 -16.20 9.19 10.16
N ASP A 180 -14.90 9.17 10.43
CA ASP A 180 -14.25 9.77 11.61
C ASP A 180 -13.18 10.81 11.20
N TYR A 181 -13.25 11.31 9.97
CA TYR A 181 -12.29 12.23 9.37
C TYR A 181 -10.86 11.68 9.25
N LEU A 182 -10.71 10.35 9.27
CA LEU A 182 -9.43 9.66 9.05
C LEU A 182 -9.63 8.42 8.16
N HIS A 183 -10.58 7.58 8.54
CA HIS A 183 -10.87 6.33 7.88
C HIS A 183 -11.94 6.54 6.82
N LEU A 184 -11.61 6.13 5.60
CA LEU A 184 -12.50 6.23 4.45
C LEU A 184 -13.77 5.39 4.64
N THR A 185 -14.88 5.89 4.14
CA THR A 185 -16.11 5.12 3.96
C THR A 185 -16.04 4.29 2.67
N ARG A 186 -17.09 3.52 2.38
CA ARG A 186 -17.30 2.90 1.06
C ARG A 186 -17.15 3.90 -0.08
N HIS A 187 -17.77 5.07 0.08
CA HIS A 187 -17.73 6.10 -0.95
C HIS A 187 -16.29 6.59 -1.16
N GLY A 188 -15.59 6.90 -0.06
CA GLY A 188 -14.19 7.32 -0.11
C GLY A 188 -13.27 6.29 -0.77
N TYR A 189 -13.37 5.01 -0.37
CA TYR A 189 -12.58 3.94 -0.98
C TYR A 189 -12.90 3.72 -2.47
N SER A 190 -14.17 3.85 -2.89
CA SER A 190 -14.51 3.67 -4.31
C SER A 190 -13.81 4.70 -5.21
N ARG A 191 -13.56 5.91 -4.70
CA ARG A 191 -12.85 6.98 -5.42
C ARG A 191 -11.34 6.75 -5.43
N VAL A 192 -10.78 6.26 -4.32
CA VAL A 192 -9.34 6.00 -4.15
C VAL A 192 -8.88 4.73 -4.87
N CYS A 193 -9.65 3.64 -4.80
CA CYS A 193 -9.24 2.35 -5.35
C CYS A 193 -9.24 2.31 -6.88
N LYS A 194 -10.06 3.13 -7.54
CA LYS A 194 -10.15 3.17 -9.00
C LYS A 194 -8.82 3.54 -9.67
N PRO A 195 -8.17 4.70 -9.38
CA PRO A 195 -6.88 5.05 -9.99
C PRO A 195 -5.77 4.06 -9.60
N ILE A 196 -5.81 3.49 -8.39
CA ILE A 196 -4.86 2.45 -7.97
C ILE A 196 -5.01 1.23 -8.88
N HIS A 197 -6.23 0.72 -9.05
CA HIS A 197 -6.49 -0.45 -9.88
C HIS A 197 -6.09 -0.23 -11.35
N GLU A 198 -6.42 0.94 -11.92
CA GLU A 198 -6.03 1.30 -13.28
C GLU A 198 -4.50 1.30 -13.47
N LEU A 199 -3.75 1.88 -12.52
CA LEU A 199 -2.29 1.87 -12.56
C LEU A 199 -1.71 0.44 -12.47
N LEU A 200 -2.28 -0.38 -11.59
CA LEU A 200 -1.81 -1.75 -11.40
C LEU A 200 -2.01 -2.61 -12.63
N LEU A 201 -3.15 -2.47 -13.33
CA LEU A 201 -3.39 -3.16 -14.59
C LEU A 201 -2.34 -2.77 -15.63
N HIS A 202 -2.08 -1.47 -15.79
CA HIS A 202 -1.07 -0.98 -16.73
C HIS A 202 0.33 -1.55 -16.44
N LEU A 203 0.77 -1.51 -15.18
CA LEU A 203 2.06 -2.07 -14.77
C LEU A 203 2.16 -3.58 -14.98
N LEU A 204 1.07 -4.31 -14.76
CA LEU A 204 1.02 -5.76 -14.96
C LEU A 204 1.11 -6.12 -16.45
N GLU A 205 0.47 -5.35 -17.33
CA GLU A 205 0.57 -5.49 -18.79
C GLU A 205 2.00 -5.24 -19.28
N ASP A 206 2.63 -4.13 -18.89
CA ASP A 206 4.01 -3.79 -19.28
C ASP A 206 5.02 -4.85 -18.84
N SER A 207 4.79 -5.45 -17.67
CA SER A 207 5.61 -6.53 -17.14
C SER A 207 5.51 -7.82 -17.97
N THR A 208 4.38 -8.07 -18.65
CA THR A 208 4.20 -9.25 -19.52
C THR A 208 4.88 -9.09 -20.88
N LEU A 209 5.02 -7.85 -21.37
CA LEU A 209 5.66 -7.55 -22.65
C LEU A 209 7.19 -7.67 -22.60
N HIS A 210 7.80 -7.56 -21.41
CA HIS A 210 9.26 -7.63 -21.22
C HIS A 210 9.78 -9.03 -20.87
N THR A 211 8.92 -10.05 -20.80
CA THR A 211 9.37 -11.44 -20.74
C THR A 211 9.84 -11.85 -22.14
N PRO A 212 11.14 -12.09 -22.40
CA PRO A 212 11.55 -12.65 -23.69
C PRO A 212 10.82 -13.98 -23.86
N ASN A 213 10.18 -14.16 -25.01
CA ASN A 213 9.60 -15.41 -25.43
C ASN A 213 10.68 -16.50 -25.30
N ALA A 214 10.63 -17.28 -24.21
CA ALA A 214 11.32 -18.56 -24.15
C ALA A 214 10.52 -19.54 -25.01
N ALA A 215 10.60 -19.35 -26.32
CA ALA A 215 10.03 -20.23 -27.32
C ALA A 215 11.18 -21.01 -27.97
N SER A 216 11.08 -22.33 -27.81
CA SER A 216 11.79 -23.45 -28.48
C SER A 216 13.29 -23.58 -28.27
#